data_AF-A0A815VFI9-F1
#
_entry.id   AF-A0A815VFI9-F1
#
_cell.length_a   1.000
_cell.length_b   1.000
_cell.length_c   1.000
_cell.angle_alpha   90.00
_cell.angle_beta   90.00
_cell.angle_gamma   90.00
#
_symmetry.space_group_name_H-M   'P 1'
#
loop_
_entity.id
_entity.type
_entity.pdbx_description
1 polymer ?
#
loop_
_entity_poly.entity_id
_entity_poly.type
_entity_poly.pdbx_seq_one_letter_code
_entity_poly.pdbx_strand_id
1 'polypeptide(L)'
;MFVIGCFFHFSQAIWQQVQEKGLVTKYREDEYFRLNVKKLIALVFVPVDEVTTGFDLIANQFDDDVDDLLDYFEKTWIGEPKRRGTCRKKPQYDHNLWNIHDRVIAAIPRPNNSVEGWHNAFASRVTMNHTDIVKLAAKIRLEQSKFE
;
A
#
# COMPACT_ATOMS: atom_id res chain seq x y z
N MET A 1 -17.73 -6.92 -9.36
CA MET A 1 -16.48 -7.51 -8.83
C MET A 1 -16.35 -7.09 -7.36
N PHE A 2 -16.45 -8.02 -6.42
CA PHE A 2 -16.52 -7.73 -4.98
C PHE A 2 -15.20 -7.16 -4.44
N VAL A 3 -15.27 -6.14 -3.57
CA VAL A 3 -14.12 -5.47 -2.91
C VAL A 3 -13.16 -6.48 -2.26
N ILE A 4 -13.72 -7.53 -1.65
CA ILE A 4 -12.96 -8.61 -0.98
C ILE A 4 -12.11 -9.39 -2.00
N GLY A 5 -12.62 -9.60 -3.23
CA GLY A 5 -11.90 -10.32 -4.28
C GLY A 5 -10.66 -9.57 -4.76
N CYS A 6 -10.76 -8.26 -5.02
CA CYS A 6 -9.61 -7.46 -5.46
C CYS A 6 -8.51 -7.44 -4.39
N PHE A 7 -8.88 -7.19 -3.12
CA PHE A 7 -7.93 -7.19 -2.00
C PHE A 7 -7.24 -8.54 -1.81
N PHE A 8 -8.00 -9.63 -1.89
CA PHE A 8 -7.47 -10.99 -1.72
C PHE A 8 -6.44 -11.32 -2.80
N HIS A 9 -6.77 -11.13 -4.08
CA HIS A 9 -5.84 -11.44 -5.17
C HIS A 9 -4.60 -10.53 -5.16
N PHE A 10 -4.76 -9.25 -4.83
CA PHE A 10 -3.63 -8.32 -4.70
C PHE A 10 -2.68 -8.75 -3.57
N SER A 11 -3.22 -9.02 -2.39
CA SER A 11 -2.45 -9.49 -1.24
C SER A 11 -1.77 -10.83 -1.51
N GLN A 12 -2.47 -11.75 -2.19
CA GLN A 12 -1.94 -13.04 -2.59
C GLN A 12 -0.78 -12.92 -3.59
N ALA A 13 -0.90 -12.03 -4.58
CA ALA A 13 0.17 -11.80 -5.57
C ALA A 13 1.45 -11.26 -4.92
N ILE A 14 1.33 -10.38 -3.92
CA ILE A 14 2.47 -9.87 -3.15
C ILE A 14 3.09 -11.00 -2.32
N TRP A 15 2.26 -11.79 -1.64
CA TRP A 15 2.74 -12.92 -0.85
C TRP A 15 3.43 -13.99 -1.71
N GLN A 16 2.97 -14.20 -2.94
CA GLN A 16 3.65 -15.10 -3.88
C GLN A 16 5.06 -14.61 -4.22
N GLN A 17 5.25 -13.30 -4.44
CA GLN A 17 6.58 -12.75 -4.71
C GLN A 17 7.52 -12.83 -3.50
N VAL A 18 7.00 -12.63 -2.28
CA VAL A 18 7.79 -12.85 -1.06
C VAL A 18 8.29 -14.30 -0.99
N GLN A 19 7.48 -15.27 -1.42
CA GLN A 19 7.87 -16.67 -1.47
C GLN A 19 8.88 -16.97 -2.60
N GLU A 20 8.60 -16.52 -3.82
CA GLU A 20 9.43 -16.78 -5.00
C GLU A 20 10.84 -16.19 -4.87
N LYS A 21 10.98 -15.08 -4.13
CA LYS A 21 12.27 -14.42 -3.87
C LYS A 21 12.98 -14.95 -2.62
N GLY A 22 12.46 -16.00 -1.96
CA GLY A 22 13.09 -16.60 -0.79
C GLY A 22 12.99 -15.75 0.50
N LEU A 23 12.12 -14.74 0.53
CA LEU A 23 12.01 -13.76 1.62
C LEU A 23 11.11 -14.24 2.78
N VAL A 24 10.64 -15.50 2.76
CA VAL A 24 9.72 -16.04 3.77
C VAL A 24 10.31 -16.04 5.17
N THR A 25 11.58 -16.44 5.31
CA THR A 25 12.27 -16.45 6.61
C THR A 25 12.43 -15.03 7.13
N LYS A 26 12.89 -14.10 6.28
CA LYS A 26 12.97 -12.66 6.63
C LYS A 26 11.60 -12.13 7.07
N TYR A 27 10.51 -12.43 6.36
CA TYR A 27 9.15 -12.04 6.77
C TYR A 27 8.73 -12.58 8.15
N ARG A 28 9.20 -13.76 8.54
CA ARG A 28 8.85 -14.36 9.84
C ARG A 28 9.67 -13.78 10.98
N GLU A 29 10.96 -13.58 10.76
CA GLU A 29 11.93 -13.25 11.81
C GLU A 29 12.16 -11.74 11.95
N ASP A 30 12.01 -10.98 10.86
CA ASP A 30 12.17 -9.53 10.83
C ASP A 30 10.81 -8.84 10.86
N GLU A 31 10.50 -8.23 12.01
CA GLU A 31 9.27 -7.46 12.22
C GLU A 31 9.20 -6.22 11.31
N TYR A 32 10.33 -5.57 11.06
CA TYR A 32 10.39 -4.35 10.27
C TYR A 32 10.12 -4.63 8.78
N PHE A 33 10.77 -5.66 8.23
CA PHE A 33 10.47 -6.13 6.87
C PHE A 33 9.00 -6.57 6.74
N ARG A 34 8.49 -7.36 7.70
CA ARG A 34 7.07 -7.77 7.73
C ARG A 34 6.12 -6.58 7.75
N LEU A 35 6.42 -5.56 8.56
CA LEU A 35 5.64 -4.34 8.65
C LEU A 35 5.61 -3.62 7.30
N ASN A 36 6.75 -3.48 6.63
CA ASN A 36 6.84 -2.82 5.33
C ASN A 36 6.12 -3.59 4.21
N VAL A 37 6.20 -4.93 4.19
CA VAL A 37 5.41 -5.75 3.26
C VAL A 37 3.90 -5.55 3.47
N LYS A 38 3.45 -5.47 4.73
CA LYS A 38 2.04 -5.20 5.01
C LYS A 38 1.64 -3.76 4.63
N LYS A 39 2.55 -2.78 4.73
CA LYS A 39 2.33 -1.41 4.19
C LYS A 39 2.17 -1.43 2.67
N LEU A 40 2.94 -2.25 1.94
CA LEU A 40 2.75 -2.42 0.49
C LEU A 40 1.35 -2.96 0.16
N ILE A 41 0.86 -3.95 0.91
CA ILE A 41 -0.51 -4.47 0.77
C ILE A 41 -1.55 -3.37 1.07
N ALA A 42 -1.28 -2.52 2.06
CA ALA A 42 -2.14 -1.42 2.46
C ALA A 42 -2.34 -0.33 1.38
N LEU A 43 -1.47 -0.25 0.36
CA LEU A 43 -1.61 0.71 -0.74
C LEU A 43 -2.94 0.60 -1.49
N VAL A 44 -3.58 -0.57 -1.45
CA VAL A 44 -4.92 -0.83 -2.02
C VAL A 44 -6.02 0.08 -1.42
N PHE A 45 -5.76 0.65 -0.24
CA PHE A 45 -6.66 1.53 0.50
C PHE A 45 -6.24 3.01 0.43
N VAL A 46 -5.18 3.35 -0.30
CA VAL A 46 -4.70 4.72 -0.47
C VAL A 46 -5.43 5.36 -1.66
N PRO A 47 -5.78 6.66 -1.64
CA PRO A 47 -6.29 7.35 -2.82
C PRO A 47 -5.41 7.10 -4.05
N VAL A 48 -6.02 6.86 -5.21
CA VAL A 48 -5.29 6.45 -6.44
C VAL A 48 -4.20 7.45 -6.83
N ASP A 49 -4.44 8.74 -6.62
CA ASP A 49 -3.49 9.84 -6.85
C ASP A 49 -2.31 9.85 -5.86
N GLU A 50 -2.49 9.31 -4.66
CA GLU A 50 -1.47 9.21 -3.62
C GLU A 50 -0.70 7.87 -3.63
N VAL A 51 -1.21 6.84 -4.32
CA VAL A 51 -0.62 5.48 -4.34
C VAL A 51 0.87 5.50 -4.68
N THR A 52 1.25 6.31 -5.66
CA THR A 52 2.64 6.40 -6.13
C THR A 52 3.56 6.98 -5.05
N THR A 53 3.14 8.09 -4.45
CA THR A 53 3.87 8.74 -3.35
C THR A 53 3.96 7.83 -2.14
N GLY A 54 2.85 7.15 -1.80
CA GLY A 54 2.81 6.18 -0.72
C GLY A 54 3.79 5.03 -0.94
N PHE A 55 3.88 4.52 -2.17
CA PHE A 55 4.87 3.50 -2.52
C PHE A 55 6.30 4.02 -2.32
N ASP A 56 6.65 5.19 -2.85
CA ASP A 56 8.00 5.76 -2.73
C ASP A 56 8.43 5.92 -1.26
N LEU A 57 7.51 6.36 -0.39
CA LEU A 57 7.78 6.48 1.04
C LEU A 57 8.02 5.12 1.71
N ILE A 58 7.32 4.07 1.27
CA ILE A 58 7.49 2.70 1.81
C ILE A 58 8.75 2.05 1.24
N ALA A 59 9.04 2.24 -0.05
CA ALA A 59 10.22 1.69 -0.72
C ALA A 59 11.51 2.17 -0.04
N ASN A 60 11.58 3.46 0.30
CA ASN A 60 12.71 4.05 1.05
C ASN A 60 12.86 3.54 2.49
N GLN A 61 11.92 2.73 2.99
CA GLN A 61 12.02 2.10 4.30
C GLN A 61 12.59 0.68 4.21
N PHE A 62 12.70 0.07 3.03
CA PHE A 62 13.28 -1.26 2.92
C PHE A 62 14.82 -1.21 2.94
N ASP A 63 15.43 -2.33 3.34
CA ASP A 63 16.88 -2.53 3.17
C ASP A 63 17.18 -2.84 1.69
N ASP A 64 18.43 -2.63 1.26
CA ASP A 64 18.87 -2.85 -0.13
C ASP A 64 18.77 -4.33 -0.60
N ASP A 65 18.58 -5.28 0.32
CA ASP A 65 18.51 -6.73 0.00
C ASP A 65 17.14 -7.19 -0.56
N VAL A 66 16.22 -6.26 -0.80
CA VAL A 66 14.87 -6.56 -1.34
C VAL A 66 14.55 -5.83 -2.64
N ASP A 67 15.57 -5.29 -3.34
CA ASP A 67 15.40 -4.59 -4.62
C ASP A 67 14.57 -5.39 -5.62
N ASP A 68 14.81 -6.69 -5.74
CA ASP A 68 14.04 -7.58 -6.62
C ASP A 68 12.53 -7.58 -6.33
N LEU A 69 12.13 -7.42 -5.05
CA LEU A 69 10.73 -7.34 -4.65
C LEU A 69 10.14 -5.98 -5.02
N LEU A 70 10.89 -4.91 -4.79
CA LEU A 70 10.47 -3.54 -5.11
C LEU A 70 10.36 -3.33 -6.61
N ASP A 71 11.30 -3.84 -7.40
CA ASP A 71 11.29 -3.79 -8.87
C ASP A 71 10.06 -4.49 -9.45
N TYR A 72 9.72 -5.67 -8.92
CA TYR A 72 8.48 -6.35 -9.28
C TYR A 72 7.27 -5.47 -8.98
N PHE A 73 7.24 -4.91 -7.76
CA PHE A 73 6.09 -4.15 -7.28
C PHE A 73 5.87 -2.89 -8.12
N GLU A 74 6.97 -2.20 -8.40
CA GLU A 74 6.98 -0.98 -9.17
C GLU A 74 6.56 -1.24 -10.62
N LYS A 75 7.11 -2.26 -11.27
CA LYS A 75 6.72 -2.62 -12.65
C LYS A 75 5.27 -3.08 -12.77
N THR A 76 4.79 -3.85 -11.79
CA THR A 76 3.51 -4.55 -11.88
C THR A 76 2.34 -3.66 -11.46
N TRP A 77 2.50 -2.89 -10.38
CA TRP A 77 1.40 -2.19 -9.71
C TRP A 77 1.51 -0.67 -9.72
N ILE A 78 2.71 -0.10 -9.68
CA ILE A 78 2.90 1.35 -9.49
C ILE A 78 3.17 2.08 -10.80
N GLY A 79 4.08 1.56 -11.61
CA GLY A 79 4.67 2.18 -12.78
C GLY A 79 6.07 2.69 -12.49
N GLU A 80 7.07 2.21 -13.24
CA GLU A 80 8.47 2.63 -13.09
C GLU A 80 8.65 4.12 -13.42
N PRO A 81 9.48 4.87 -12.66
CA PRO A 81 9.91 6.21 -13.03
C PRO A 81 10.55 6.20 -14.42
N LYS A 82 10.19 7.16 -15.28
CA LYS A 82 10.94 7.31 -16.53
C LYS A 82 12.29 7.92 -16.23
N ARG A 83 13.33 7.43 -16.91
CA ARG A 83 14.73 7.93 -16.81
C ARG A 83 14.87 9.44 -17.10
N ARG A 84 13.88 10.07 -17.74
CA ARG A 84 13.83 11.51 -17.99
C ARG A 84 12.38 12.01 -17.82
N GLY A 85 12.20 12.99 -16.94
CA GLY A 85 10.91 13.63 -16.65
C GLY A 85 10.27 13.18 -15.34
N THR A 86 9.17 13.82 -14.95
CA THR A 86 8.41 13.54 -13.72
C THR A 86 7.34 12.47 -13.89
N CYS A 87 7.22 11.88 -15.09
CA CYS A 87 6.16 10.91 -15.39
C CYS A 87 6.63 9.46 -15.23
N ARG A 88 5.73 8.59 -14.77
CA ARG A 88 5.95 7.14 -14.65
C ARG A 88 5.49 6.40 -15.92
N LYS A 89 6.04 5.20 -16.15
CA LYS A 89 5.50 4.25 -17.12
C LYS A 89 4.15 3.74 -16.61
N LYS A 90 3.30 3.27 -17.52
CA LYS A 90 2.04 2.63 -17.12
C LYS A 90 2.37 1.30 -16.42
N PRO A 91 1.81 1.01 -15.23
CA PRO A 91 1.95 -0.29 -14.59
C PRO A 91 1.28 -1.39 -15.43
N GLN A 92 1.68 -2.64 -15.20
CA GLN A 92 1.02 -3.80 -15.82
C GLN A 92 -0.48 -3.85 -15.48
N TYR A 93 -0.83 -3.50 -14.24
CA TYR A 93 -2.22 -3.38 -13.79
C TYR A 93 -2.53 -1.94 -13.39
N ASP A 94 -3.54 -1.36 -14.02
CA ASP A 94 -4.03 -0.02 -13.72
C ASP A 94 -4.45 0.11 -12.24
N HIS A 95 -4.17 1.25 -11.61
CA HIS A 95 -4.49 1.48 -10.20
C HIS A 95 -5.97 1.24 -9.91
N ASN A 96 -6.87 1.64 -10.82
CA ASN A 96 -8.32 1.47 -10.65
C ASN A 96 -8.79 0.00 -10.61
N LEU A 97 -7.96 -0.94 -11.08
CA LEU A 97 -8.31 -2.36 -11.12
C LEU A 97 -8.16 -3.02 -9.74
N TRP A 98 -7.07 -2.71 -9.05
CA TRP A 98 -6.71 -3.34 -7.78
C TRP A 98 -7.03 -2.45 -6.58
N ASN A 99 -6.98 -1.13 -6.74
CA ASN A 99 -7.32 -0.18 -5.68
C ASN A 99 -8.82 -0.25 -5.33
N ILE A 100 -9.11 -0.22 -4.04
CA ILE A 100 -10.47 -0.32 -3.51
C ILE A 100 -10.85 0.88 -2.64
N HIS A 101 -10.01 1.91 -2.52
CA HIS A 101 -10.25 3.09 -1.69
C HIS A 101 -11.66 3.66 -1.92
N ASP A 102 -11.98 4.05 -3.15
CA ASP A 102 -13.26 4.69 -3.48
C ASP A 102 -14.45 3.75 -3.24
N ARG A 103 -14.25 2.44 -3.44
CA ARG A 103 -15.28 1.43 -3.19
C ARG A 103 -15.54 1.25 -1.69
N VAL A 104 -14.50 1.32 -0.88
CA VAL A 104 -14.60 1.27 0.59
C VAL A 104 -15.28 2.53 1.11
N ILE A 105 -14.86 3.71 0.65
CA ILE A 105 -15.48 4.98 1.02
C ILE A 105 -16.96 5.03 0.61
N ALA A 106 -17.31 4.59 -0.59
CA ALA A 106 -18.70 4.58 -1.07
C ALA A 106 -19.60 3.57 -0.32
N ALA A 107 -19.01 2.49 0.21
CA ALA A 107 -19.75 1.46 0.96
C ALA A 107 -19.97 1.83 2.44
N ILE A 108 -19.31 2.88 2.95
CA ILE A 108 -19.53 3.40 4.30
C ILE A 108 -20.71 4.39 4.22
N PRO A 109 -21.87 4.10 4.86
CA PRO A 109 -22.95 5.09 4.97
C PRO A 109 -22.36 6.32 5.63
N ARG A 110 -22.48 7.51 5.04
CA ARG A 110 -21.84 8.72 5.57
C ARG A 110 -22.56 9.23 6.82
N PRO A 111 -21.93 9.20 8.01
CA PRO A 111 -21.93 10.32 8.93
C PRO A 111 -20.57 11.01 8.87
N ASN A 112 -20.49 12.19 9.47
CA ASN A 112 -19.42 13.19 9.47
C ASN A 112 -17.99 12.73 9.89
N ASN A 113 -17.68 11.42 9.86
CA ASN A 113 -16.38 10.89 10.21
C ASN A 113 -15.96 9.71 9.32
N SER A 114 -15.88 9.96 8.02
CA SER A 114 -15.37 9.00 7.02
C SER A 114 -13.96 8.48 7.35
N VAL A 115 -13.18 9.26 8.11
CA VAL A 115 -11.82 8.90 8.50
C VAL A 115 -11.80 7.87 9.63
N GLU A 116 -12.71 7.93 10.60
CA GLU A 116 -12.87 6.86 11.60
C GLU A 116 -13.42 5.56 10.99
N GLY A 117 -14.31 5.68 10.01
CA GLY A 117 -14.77 4.54 9.21
C GLY A 117 -13.64 3.86 8.44
N TRP A 118 -12.75 4.66 7.83
CA TRP A 118 -11.53 4.19 7.18
C TRP A 118 -10.55 3.56 8.18
N HIS A 119 -10.24 4.22 9.30
CA HIS A 119 -9.34 3.68 10.32
C HIS A 119 -9.85 2.33 10.87
N ASN A 120 -11.15 2.18 11.11
CA ASN A 120 -11.74 0.92 11.57
C ASN A 120 -11.74 -0.16 10.49
N ALA A 121 -12.05 0.18 9.23
CA ALA A 121 -12.01 -0.77 8.12
C ALA A 121 -10.58 -1.24 7.82
N PHE A 122 -9.62 -0.34 7.98
CA PHE A 122 -8.19 -0.61 7.83
C PHE A 122 -7.67 -1.46 9.00
N ALA A 123 -7.94 -1.08 10.25
CA ALA A 123 -7.49 -1.80 11.45
C ALA A 123 -8.13 -3.19 11.59
N SER A 124 -9.39 -3.37 11.19
CA SER A 124 -10.06 -4.68 11.22
C SER A 124 -9.51 -5.67 10.18
N ARG A 125 -8.97 -5.18 9.06
CA ARG A 125 -8.46 -6.02 7.95
C ARG A 125 -6.95 -6.22 8.00
N VAL A 126 -6.25 -5.29 8.65
CA VAL A 126 -4.80 -5.29 8.81
C VAL A 126 -4.52 -5.63 10.27
N THR A 127 -4.44 -6.92 10.60
CA THR A 127 -4.00 -7.40 11.92
C THR A 127 -2.53 -7.00 12.16
N MET A 128 -2.36 -5.76 12.57
CA MET A 128 -1.10 -5.10 12.87
C MET A 128 -1.32 -4.14 14.02
N ASN A 129 -0.29 -3.99 14.86
CA ASN A 129 -0.35 -3.09 16.00
C ASN A 129 -0.69 -1.67 15.55
N HIS A 130 -1.82 -1.18 16.07
CA HIS A 130 -2.48 0.11 15.83
C HIS A 130 -1.52 1.32 15.79
N THR A 131 -0.40 1.24 16.51
CA THR A 131 0.50 2.36 16.76
C THR A 131 1.25 2.85 15.52
N ASP A 132 1.65 1.97 14.60
CA ASP A 132 2.46 2.39 13.44
C ASP A 132 1.61 2.92 12.28
N ILE A 133 0.37 2.47 12.22
CA ILE A 133 -0.63 2.95 11.26
C ILE A 133 -1.10 4.35 11.65
N VAL A 134 -1.37 4.59 12.94
CA VAL A 134 -1.73 5.92 13.44
C VAL A 134 -0.58 6.90 13.22
N LYS A 135 0.68 6.46 13.39
CA LYS A 135 1.85 7.30 13.07
C LYS A 135 1.94 7.62 11.58
N LEU A 136 1.70 6.64 10.70
CA LEU A 136 1.70 6.88 9.24
C LEU A 136 0.56 7.82 8.83
N ALA A 137 -0.66 7.60 9.34
CA ALA A 137 -1.82 8.46 9.09
C ALA A 137 -1.64 9.87 9.67
N ALA A 138 -1.04 10.00 10.86
CA ALA A 138 -0.70 11.29 11.45
C ALA A 138 0.39 12.01 10.66
N LYS A 139 1.37 11.28 10.12
CA LYS A 139 2.42 11.85 9.27
C LYS A 139 1.87 12.36 7.93
N ILE A 140 0.97 11.60 7.32
CA ILE A 140 0.23 12.02 6.11
C ILE A 140 -0.60 13.28 6.40
N ARG A 141 -1.35 13.30 7.51
CA ARG A 141 -2.13 14.48 7.94
C ARG A 141 -1.26 15.72 8.21
N LEU A 142 -0.09 15.54 8.82
CA LEU A 142 0.86 16.62 9.11
C LEU A 142 1.51 17.18 7.82
N GLU A 143 1.71 16.35 6.81
CA GLU A 143 2.20 16.81 5.51
C GLU A 143 1.11 17.53 4.72
N GLN A 144 -0.16 17.08 4.79
CA GLN A 144 -1.30 17.77 4.19
C GLN A 144 -1.54 19.16 4.81
N SER A 145 -1.35 19.33 6.12
CA SER A 145 -1.51 20.63 6.78
C SER A 145 -0.37 21.63 6.52
N LYS A 146 0.66 21.24 5.76
CA LYS A 146 1.75 22.14 5.34
C LYS A 146 1.54 22.74 3.95
N PHE A 147 0.51 22.28 3.24
CA PHE A 147 0.13 22.76 1.92
C PHE A 147 -1.21 23.53 1.90
N GLU A 148 -1.77 23.81 3.09
CA GLU A 148 -2.78 24.85 3.35
C GLU A 148 -2.12 26.07 4.00
#